data_AF-A0A9D7IL14-F1
#
_entry.id   AF-A0A9D7IL14-F1
#
_cell.length_a   1.000
_cell.length_b   1.000
_cell.length_c   1.000
_cell.angle_alpha   90.00
_cell.angle_beta   90.00
_cell.angle_gamma   90.00
#
_symmetry.space_group_name_H-M   'P 1'
#
loop_
_entity.id
_entity.type
_entity.pdbx_description
1 polymer ?
#
loop_
_entity_poly.entity_id
_entity_poly.type
_entity_poly.pdbx_seq_one_letter_code
_entity_poly.pdbx_strand_id
1 'polypeptide(L)'
;MPRKTKRDLLPEWLLPQRPKALGLDGAVYQTSKHHRVLHRPERVWPILIELVANGVSLTAALRRLDPTPSYWWAQNCLKQDSELRARYMAAVESRGDFLAEELIELADTPIPSYLDGAERSAWVAMQKLRIDVRRWCASKCRPFVYGDRIDVAVTSTQISIKAALEEAQQRVINGMVEREAEVHQLEQRGVCSTVDAEPQDQLPGDSE
;
A
#
# COMPACT_ATOMS: atom_id res chain seq x y z
N MET A 1 -22.12 52.65 -9.67
CA MET A 1 -21.02 51.88 -10.29
C MET A 1 -21.06 50.46 -9.74
N PRO A 2 -21.32 49.41 -10.56
CA PRO A 2 -21.29 48.03 -10.07
C PRO A 2 -19.87 47.68 -9.60
N ARG A 3 -19.76 47.07 -8.41
CA ARG A 3 -18.46 46.61 -7.89
C ARG A 3 -18.01 45.41 -8.73
N LYS A 4 -16.90 45.56 -9.46
CA LYS A 4 -16.24 44.44 -10.13
C LYS A 4 -15.95 43.34 -9.10
N THR A 5 -16.41 42.13 -9.38
CA THR A 5 -16.11 40.96 -8.57
C THR A 5 -14.69 40.48 -8.89
N LYS A 6 -14.06 39.68 -8.01
CA LYS A 6 -12.71 39.14 -8.26
C LYS A 6 -12.59 38.37 -9.59
N ARG A 7 -13.71 37.86 -10.13
CA ARG A 7 -13.78 37.21 -11.45
C ARG A 7 -13.52 38.16 -12.61
N ASP A 8 -13.89 39.43 -12.47
CA ASP A 8 -13.79 40.45 -13.53
C ASP A 8 -12.37 41.04 -13.66
N LEU A 9 -11.48 40.66 -12.73
CA LEU A 9 -10.10 41.16 -12.64
C LEU A 9 -9.04 40.12 -13.05
N LEU A 10 -9.44 38.87 -13.30
CA LEU A 10 -8.51 37.80 -13.68
C LEU A 10 -8.52 37.61 -15.20
N PRO A 11 -7.35 37.42 -15.83
CA PRO A 11 -7.29 37.12 -17.24
C PRO A 11 -7.94 35.75 -17.53
N GLU A 12 -8.56 35.61 -18.68
CA GLU A 12 -9.40 34.46 -19.04
C GLU A 12 -8.68 33.10 -18.97
N TRP A 13 -7.35 33.08 -19.16
CA TRP A 13 -6.51 31.90 -19.01
C TRP A 13 -6.30 31.44 -17.55
N LEU A 14 -6.55 32.32 -16.56
CA LEU A 14 -6.45 32.03 -15.13
C LEU A 14 -7.79 31.58 -14.53
N LEU A 15 -8.89 31.75 -15.26
CA LEU A 15 -10.18 31.21 -14.86
C LEU A 15 -10.19 29.70 -15.12
N PRO A 16 -10.66 28.86 -14.16
CA PRO A 16 -10.83 27.44 -14.42
C PRO A 16 -11.83 27.29 -15.57
N GLN A 17 -11.32 26.91 -16.74
CA GLN A 17 -12.13 26.64 -17.93
C GLN A 17 -13.11 25.54 -17.55
N ARG A 18 -14.37 25.94 -17.32
CA ARG A 18 -15.41 24.99 -16.94
C ARG A 18 -15.73 24.21 -18.21
N PRO A 19 -15.46 22.90 -18.27
CA PRO A 19 -15.83 22.11 -19.44
C PRO A 19 -17.32 22.32 -19.70
N LYS A 20 -17.67 22.53 -20.98
CA LYS A 20 -19.06 22.72 -21.41
C LYS A 20 -19.90 21.59 -20.82
N ALA A 21 -20.96 21.93 -20.08
CA ALA A 21 -21.80 20.92 -19.44
C ALA A 21 -22.35 19.98 -20.51
N LEU A 22 -22.20 18.67 -20.30
CA LEU A 22 -22.79 17.70 -21.20
C LEU A 22 -24.28 17.70 -20.87
N GLY A 23 -25.08 18.38 -21.69
CA GLY A 23 -26.53 18.43 -21.53
C GLY A 23 -27.08 17.02 -21.61
N LEU A 24 -27.59 16.51 -20.49
CA LEU A 24 -28.27 15.23 -20.48
C LEU A 24 -29.69 15.47 -21.00
N ASP A 25 -30.05 14.88 -22.14
CA ASP A 25 -31.41 14.98 -22.68
C ASP A 25 -32.46 14.59 -21.63
N GLY A 26 -33.66 15.18 -21.72
CA GLY A 26 -34.76 15.12 -20.73
C GLY A 26 -35.29 13.74 -20.32
N ALA A 27 -34.64 12.65 -20.75
CA ALA A 27 -34.89 11.27 -20.32
C ALA A 27 -34.18 10.87 -19.00
N VAL A 28 -33.30 11.72 -18.45
CA VAL A 28 -32.40 11.34 -17.35
C VAL A 28 -32.85 11.84 -15.96
N TYR A 29 -33.71 12.85 -15.88
CA TYR A 29 -34.17 13.43 -14.62
C TYR A 29 -35.69 13.66 -14.60
N GLN A 30 -36.35 13.29 -13.50
CA GLN A 30 -37.72 13.74 -13.21
C GLN A 30 -37.61 14.92 -12.23
N THR A 31 -38.12 16.08 -12.62
CA THR A 31 -38.29 17.22 -11.70
C THR A 31 -39.59 17.00 -10.91
N SER A 32 -39.49 16.71 -9.62
CA SER A 32 -40.65 16.65 -8.71
C SER A 32 -41.19 18.06 -8.42
N LYS A 33 -42.47 18.17 -8.04
CA LYS A 33 -43.13 19.41 -7.57
C LYS A 33 -42.37 20.14 -6.45
N HIS A 34 -41.43 19.47 -5.78
CA HIS A 34 -40.61 20.01 -4.69
C HIS A 34 -39.12 20.19 -5.04
N HIS A 35 -38.75 20.53 -6.29
CA HIS A 35 -37.36 20.82 -6.70
C HIS A 35 -36.30 19.74 -6.38
N ARG A 36 -36.72 18.53 -5.99
CA ARG A 36 -35.82 17.40 -5.74
C ARG A 36 -35.59 16.67 -7.06
N VAL A 37 -34.41 16.87 -7.63
CA VAL A 37 -33.95 16.16 -8.81
C VAL A 37 -33.67 14.71 -8.43
N LEU A 38 -34.33 13.78 -9.10
CA LEU A 38 -34.03 12.36 -8.99
C LEU A 38 -33.18 11.93 -10.18
N HIS A 39 -31.91 11.62 -9.92
CA HIS A 39 -30.99 11.07 -10.90
C HIS A 39 -31.23 9.57 -11.03
N ARG A 40 -31.38 9.09 -12.27
CA ARG A 40 -31.44 7.66 -12.57
C ARG A 40 -30.03 7.07 -12.66
N PRO A 41 -29.61 6.19 -11.73
CA PRO A 41 -28.26 5.64 -11.71
C PRO A 41 -27.88 4.97 -13.05
N GLU A 42 -28.82 4.28 -13.68
CA GLU A 42 -28.62 3.46 -14.88
C GLU A 42 -28.19 4.28 -16.10
N ARG A 43 -28.54 5.58 -16.12
CA ARG A 43 -28.20 6.52 -17.20
C ARG A 43 -26.97 7.35 -16.86
N VAL A 44 -26.78 7.68 -15.59
CA VAL A 44 -25.72 8.58 -15.14
C VAL A 44 -24.38 7.85 -15.00
N TRP A 45 -24.39 6.63 -14.45
CA TRP A 45 -23.16 5.90 -14.15
C TRP A 45 -22.32 5.52 -15.37
N PRO A 46 -22.88 5.09 -16.52
CA PRO A 46 -22.08 4.81 -17.71
C PRO A 46 -21.23 6.03 -18.14
N ILE A 47 -21.82 7.22 -18.13
CA ILE A 47 -21.15 8.48 -18.46
C ILE A 47 -20.06 8.80 -17.43
N LEU A 48 -20.34 8.63 -16.13
CA LEU A 48 -19.36 8.86 -15.07
C LEU A 48 -18.18 7.90 -15.15
N ILE A 49 -18.43 6.62 -15.44
CA ILE A 49 -17.42 5.57 -15.58
C ILE A 49 -16.49 5.92 -16.75
N GLU A 50 -17.05 6.29 -17.90
CA GLU A 50 -16.27 6.73 -19.06
C GLU A 50 -15.41 7.96 -18.75
N LEU A 51 -15.98 8.98 -18.11
CA LEU A 51 -15.22 10.17 -17.71
C LEU A 51 -14.09 9.83 -16.74
N VAL A 52 -14.34 8.95 -15.78
CA VAL A 52 -13.35 8.53 -14.79
C VAL A 52 -12.22 7.74 -15.45
N ALA A 53 -12.55 6.83 -16.36
CA ALA A 53 -11.54 6.09 -17.13
C ALA A 53 -10.62 7.04 -17.93
N ASN A 54 -11.17 8.14 -18.46
CA ASN A 54 -10.43 9.19 -19.18
C ASN A 54 -9.70 10.20 -18.26
N GLY A 55 -9.20 9.78 -17.09
CA GLY A 55 -8.37 10.65 -16.23
C GLY A 55 -9.13 11.55 -15.24
N VAL A 56 -10.47 11.67 -15.34
CA VAL A 56 -11.22 12.64 -14.53
C VAL A 56 -11.51 12.10 -13.11
N SER A 57 -11.46 12.97 -12.10
CA SER A 57 -11.89 12.60 -10.75
C SER A 57 -13.42 12.48 -10.67
N LEU A 58 -13.93 11.61 -9.79
CA LEU A 58 -15.38 11.42 -9.62
C LEU A 58 -16.11 12.75 -9.33
N THR A 59 -15.54 13.59 -8.45
CA THR A 59 -16.10 14.91 -8.12
C THR A 59 -16.14 15.85 -9.33
N ALA A 60 -15.09 15.84 -10.16
CA ALA A 60 -15.07 16.65 -11.37
C ALA A 60 -16.07 16.11 -12.42
N ALA A 61 -16.18 14.78 -12.55
CA ALA A 61 -17.16 14.15 -13.44
C ALA A 61 -18.60 14.48 -13.03
N LEU A 62 -18.93 14.41 -11.73
CA LEU A 62 -20.24 14.82 -11.22
C LEU A 62 -20.58 16.28 -11.55
N ARG A 63 -19.60 17.19 -11.41
CA ARG A 63 -19.76 18.62 -11.72
C ARG A 63 -19.97 18.91 -13.21
N ARG A 64 -19.69 17.96 -14.11
CA ARG A 64 -19.93 18.10 -15.56
C ARG A 64 -21.38 17.79 -15.94
N LEU A 65 -22.12 17.14 -15.06
CA LEU A 65 -23.52 16.78 -15.28
C LEU A 65 -24.44 17.90 -14.83
N ASP A 66 -25.50 18.13 -15.61
CA ASP A 66 -26.58 19.02 -15.28
C ASP A 66 -27.91 18.27 -15.38
N PRO A 67 -28.73 18.21 -14.31
CA PRO A 67 -28.43 18.66 -12.94
C PRO A 67 -27.26 17.91 -12.29
N THR A 68 -26.47 18.60 -11.44
CA THR A 68 -25.30 18.01 -10.77
C THR A 68 -25.70 17.09 -9.61
N PRO A 69 -25.38 15.79 -9.66
CA PRO A 69 -25.65 14.89 -8.54
C PRO A 69 -24.72 15.18 -7.36
N SER A 70 -25.20 14.92 -6.14
CA SER A 70 -24.39 15.07 -4.94
C SER A 70 -23.33 13.97 -4.85
N TYR A 71 -22.17 14.28 -4.25
CA TYR A 71 -21.13 13.28 -4.00
C TYR A 71 -21.64 12.13 -3.11
N TRP A 72 -22.47 12.46 -2.12
CA TRP A 72 -23.09 11.47 -1.24
C TRP A 72 -24.00 10.50 -2.02
N TRP A 73 -24.78 10.98 -2.98
CA TRP A 73 -25.61 10.13 -3.85
C TRP A 73 -24.74 9.11 -4.60
N ALA A 74 -23.63 9.55 -5.18
CA ALA A 74 -22.72 8.66 -5.91
C ALA A 74 -22.12 7.59 -4.98
N GLN A 75 -21.66 7.99 -3.79
CA GLN A 75 -21.15 7.02 -2.80
C GLN A 75 -22.23 6.03 -2.35
N ASN A 76 -23.47 6.47 -2.19
CA ASN A 76 -24.57 5.60 -1.80
C ASN A 76 -24.89 4.56 -2.88
N CYS A 77 -24.90 4.94 -4.16
CA CYS A 77 -25.08 3.99 -5.27
C CYS A 77 -23.98 2.90 -5.27
N LEU A 78 -22.71 3.27 -5.08
CA LEU A 78 -21.59 2.30 -5.02
C LEU A 78 -21.65 1.35 -3.81
N LYS A 79 -22.29 1.78 -2.72
CA LYS A 79 -22.51 0.93 -1.55
C LYS A 79 -23.65 -0.07 -1.78
N GLN A 80 -24.70 0.34 -2.48
CA GLN A 80 -25.90 -0.46 -2.71
C GLN A 80 -25.71 -1.50 -3.82
N ASP A 81 -24.93 -1.20 -4.86
CA ASP A 81 -24.73 -2.06 -6.01
C ASP A 81 -23.26 -2.50 -6.13
N SER A 82 -23.03 -3.80 -5.92
CA SER A 82 -21.70 -4.40 -5.99
C SER A 82 -21.16 -4.54 -7.42
N GLU A 83 -22.03 -4.74 -8.40
CA GLU A 83 -21.63 -4.87 -9.81
C GLU A 83 -21.22 -3.51 -10.36
N LEU A 84 -22.00 -2.47 -10.06
CA LEU A 84 -21.64 -1.09 -10.37
C LEU A 84 -20.30 -0.70 -9.74
N ARG A 85 -20.07 -1.10 -8.48
CA ARG A 85 -18.79 -0.85 -7.80
C ARG A 85 -17.63 -1.53 -8.53
N ALA A 86 -17.79 -2.77 -8.99
CA ALA A 86 -16.76 -3.47 -9.76
C ALA A 86 -16.43 -2.74 -11.08
N ARG A 87 -17.46 -2.33 -11.84
CA ARG A 87 -17.26 -1.54 -13.07
C ARG A 87 -16.57 -0.20 -12.82
N TYR A 88 -16.95 0.47 -11.73
CA TYR A 88 -16.29 1.72 -11.32
C TYR A 88 -14.82 1.50 -10.91
N MET A 89 -14.50 0.43 -10.20
CA MET A 89 -13.11 0.07 -9.87
C MET A 89 -12.27 -0.22 -11.12
N ALA A 90 -12.82 -0.95 -12.10
CA ALA A 90 -12.16 -1.14 -13.38
C ALA A 90 -11.86 0.20 -14.10
N ALA A 91 -12.81 1.15 -14.09
CA ALA A 91 -12.55 2.49 -14.62
C ALA A 91 -11.52 3.29 -13.81
N VAL A 92 -11.43 3.09 -12.49
CA VAL A 92 -10.36 3.69 -11.68
C VAL A 92 -8.99 3.11 -12.05
N GLU A 93 -8.90 1.82 -12.38
CA GLU A 93 -7.67 1.23 -12.90
C GLU A 93 -7.29 1.84 -14.26
N SER A 94 -8.23 1.91 -15.20
CA SER A 94 -8.02 2.56 -16.50
C SER A 94 -7.64 4.03 -16.36
N ARG A 95 -8.16 4.73 -15.34
CA ARG A 95 -7.74 6.08 -15.01
C ARG A 95 -6.25 6.13 -14.66
N GLY A 96 -5.75 5.14 -13.92
CA GLY A 96 -4.34 5.02 -13.60
C GLY A 96 -3.48 4.93 -14.85
N ASP A 97 -3.90 4.11 -15.81
CA ASP A 97 -3.22 3.96 -17.11
C ASP A 97 -3.27 5.27 -17.92
N PHE A 98 -4.43 5.92 -18.00
CA PHE A 98 -4.57 7.21 -18.69
C PHE A 98 -3.65 8.29 -18.10
N LEU A 99 -3.56 8.38 -16.77
CA LEU A 99 -2.69 9.36 -16.10
C LEU A 99 -1.20 9.07 -16.32
N ALA A 100 -0.83 7.81 -16.55
CA ALA A 100 0.53 7.44 -16.91
C ALA A 100 0.86 7.85 -18.36
N GLU A 101 -0.06 7.67 -19.31
CA GLU A 101 0.09 8.14 -20.69
C GLU A 101 0.21 9.67 -20.76
N GLU A 102 -0.66 10.40 -20.05
CA GLU A 102 -0.59 11.88 -19.98
C GLU A 102 0.73 12.38 -19.37
N LEU A 103 1.39 11.56 -18.53
CA LEU A 103 2.68 11.89 -17.94
C LEU A 103 3.76 12.06 -19.02
N ILE A 104 3.74 11.22 -20.05
CA ILE A 104 4.69 11.24 -21.16
C ILE A 104 4.52 12.55 -21.93
N GLU A 105 3.29 12.90 -22.31
CA GLU A 105 2.97 14.15 -23.00
C GLU A 105 3.37 15.39 -22.18
N LEU A 106 3.16 15.35 -20.86
CA LEU A 106 3.53 16.45 -19.97
C LEU A 106 5.04 16.60 -19.81
N ALA A 107 5.79 15.50 -19.82
CA ALA A 107 7.24 15.53 -19.75
C ALA A 107 7.85 16.15 -21.02
N ASP A 108 7.26 15.87 -22.19
CA ASP A 108 7.72 16.36 -23.50
C ASP A 108 7.23 17.77 -23.83
N THR A 109 6.33 18.36 -23.02
CA THR A 109 5.79 19.69 -23.27
C THR A 109 6.91 20.75 -23.22
N PRO A 110 7.19 21.47 -24.32
CA PRO A 110 8.24 22.48 -24.33
C PRO A 110 7.83 23.70 -23.49
N ILE A 111 8.83 24.35 -22.90
CA ILE A 111 8.61 25.62 -22.20
C ILE A 111 8.16 26.67 -23.23
N PRO A 112 7.03 27.35 -23.01
CA PRO A 112 6.58 28.41 -23.91
C PRO A 112 7.63 29.53 -24.05
N SER A 113 7.89 29.94 -25.29
CA SER A 113 8.95 30.90 -25.64
C SER A 113 8.73 32.30 -25.07
N TYR A 114 7.48 32.68 -24.78
CA TYR A 114 7.13 33.99 -24.23
C TYR A 114 7.41 34.14 -22.73
N LEU A 115 7.73 33.06 -22.01
CA LEU A 115 8.01 33.11 -20.57
C LEU A 115 9.48 33.45 -20.31
N ASP A 116 9.74 34.40 -19.41
CA ASP A 116 11.10 34.80 -19.05
C ASP A 116 11.35 34.73 -17.53
N GLY A 117 12.61 34.55 -17.14
CA GLY A 117 13.11 34.56 -15.77
C GLY A 117 12.24 33.81 -14.75
N ALA A 118 11.57 34.58 -13.89
CA ALA A 118 10.75 34.06 -12.80
C ALA A 118 9.51 33.29 -13.29
N GLU A 119 8.87 33.74 -14.37
CA GLU A 119 7.65 33.09 -14.89
C GLU A 119 7.97 31.74 -15.51
N ARG A 120 9.12 31.64 -16.20
CA ARG A 120 9.67 30.38 -16.70
C ARG A 120 9.89 29.38 -15.57
N SER A 121 10.49 29.85 -14.47
CA SER A 121 10.76 29.02 -13.30
C SER A 121 9.47 28.55 -12.61
N ALA A 122 8.47 29.44 -12.48
CA ALA A 122 7.16 29.11 -11.94
C ALA A 122 6.42 28.08 -12.80
N TRP A 123 6.51 28.19 -14.13
CA TRP A 123 5.93 27.23 -15.06
C TRP A 123 6.56 25.84 -14.90
N VAL A 124 7.88 25.75 -14.83
CA VAL A 124 8.59 24.47 -14.59
C VAL A 124 8.19 23.87 -13.24
N ALA A 125 8.09 24.67 -12.18
CA ALA A 125 7.63 24.21 -10.87
C ALA A 125 6.18 23.69 -10.92
N MET A 126 5.30 24.37 -11.67
CA MET A 126 3.93 23.93 -11.90
C MET A 126 3.89 22.61 -12.67
N GLN A 127 4.70 22.42 -13.73
CA GLN A 127 4.75 21.14 -14.44
C GLN A 127 5.26 20.01 -13.56
N LYS A 128 6.31 20.24 -12.76
CA LYS A 128 6.80 19.26 -11.78
C LYS A 128 5.68 18.84 -10.82
N LEU A 129 4.95 19.80 -10.24
CA LEU A 129 3.81 19.49 -9.38
C LEU A 129 2.73 18.68 -10.10
N ARG A 130 2.45 18.99 -11.37
CA ARG A 130 1.46 18.23 -12.18
C ARG A 130 1.91 16.79 -12.41
N ILE A 131 3.19 16.57 -12.69
CA ILE A 131 3.82 15.26 -12.87
C ILE A 131 3.75 14.48 -11.56
N ASP A 132 4.15 15.07 -10.44
CA ASP A 132 4.15 14.42 -9.13
C ASP A 132 2.76 13.98 -8.69
N VAL A 133 1.75 14.86 -8.84
CA VAL A 133 0.36 14.55 -8.50
C VAL A 133 -0.19 13.41 -9.36
N ARG A 134 0.13 13.40 -10.66
CA ARG A 134 -0.32 12.33 -11.58
C ARG A 134 0.36 11.01 -11.27
N ARG A 135 1.68 11.01 -11.08
CA ARG A 135 2.44 9.82 -10.67
C ARG A 135 1.89 9.24 -9.37
N TRP A 136 1.65 10.09 -8.36
CA TRP A 136 1.05 9.66 -7.10
C TRP A 136 -0.35 9.07 -7.31
N CYS A 137 -1.19 9.72 -8.12
CA CYS A 137 -2.53 9.23 -8.39
C CYS A 137 -2.52 7.90 -9.15
N ALA A 138 -1.68 7.74 -10.17
CA ALA A 138 -1.51 6.50 -10.92
C ALA A 138 -1.05 5.36 -10.00
N SER A 139 -0.09 5.63 -9.11
CA SER A 139 0.38 4.68 -8.09
C SER A 139 -0.74 4.22 -7.14
N LYS A 140 -1.69 5.10 -6.78
CA LYS A 140 -2.84 4.72 -5.94
C LYS A 140 -3.98 4.04 -6.71
N CYS A 141 -4.16 4.39 -7.98
CA CYS A 141 -5.19 3.77 -8.81
C CYS A 141 -4.82 2.36 -9.26
N ARG A 142 -3.54 2.09 -9.54
CA ARG A 142 -3.04 0.78 -9.99
C ARG A 142 -1.70 0.44 -9.31
N PRO A 143 -1.73 0.11 -8.00
CA PRO A 143 -0.53 -0.05 -7.19
C PRO A 143 0.38 -1.21 -7.62
N PHE A 144 -0.17 -2.24 -8.25
CA PHE A 144 0.65 -3.36 -8.73
C PHE A 144 1.55 -3.00 -9.92
N VAL A 145 1.12 -2.06 -10.77
CA VAL A 145 1.84 -1.67 -11.99
C VAL A 145 2.70 -0.42 -11.76
N TYR A 146 2.11 0.63 -11.18
CA TYR A 146 2.78 1.94 -10.98
C TYR A 146 3.18 2.20 -9.52
N GLY A 147 3.04 1.21 -8.63
CA GLY A 147 3.53 1.30 -7.26
C GLY A 147 5.05 1.28 -7.21
N ASP A 148 5.63 2.02 -6.27
CA ASP A 148 7.06 1.96 -6.01
C ASP A 148 7.40 0.56 -5.46
N ARG A 149 8.29 -0.16 -6.17
CA ARG A 149 8.83 -1.44 -5.71
C ARG A 149 9.99 -1.16 -4.76
N ILE A 150 9.84 -1.56 -3.50
CA ILE A 150 10.90 -1.45 -2.50
C ILE A 150 11.43 -2.86 -2.22
N ASP A 151 12.60 -3.17 -2.75
CA ASP A 151 13.32 -4.40 -2.42
C ASP A 151 14.02 -4.22 -1.07
N VAL A 152 13.33 -4.61 0.00
CA VAL A 152 13.93 -4.61 1.34
C VAL A 152 14.80 -5.85 1.48
N ALA A 153 16.09 -5.71 1.24
CA ALA A 153 17.07 -6.71 1.64
C ALA A 153 17.17 -6.71 3.17
N VAL A 154 16.34 -7.55 3.82
CA VAL A 154 16.45 -7.80 5.25
C VAL A 154 17.75 -8.58 5.46
N THR A 155 18.83 -7.85 5.73
CA THR A 155 20.05 -8.44 6.27
C THR A 155 19.73 -8.72 7.72
N SER A 156 19.12 -9.87 7.97
CA SER A 156 18.84 -10.32 9.32
C SER A 156 20.18 -10.38 10.05
N THR A 157 20.38 -9.51 11.04
CA THR A 157 21.39 -9.68 12.08
C THR A 157 20.95 -10.84 12.98
N GLN A 158 20.68 -12.00 12.37
CA GLN A 158 20.42 -13.24 13.06
C GLN A 158 21.76 -13.66 13.63
N ILE A 159 21.79 -13.86 14.95
CA ILE A 159 22.69 -14.81 15.58
C ILE A 159 22.69 -16.03 14.68
N SER A 160 23.79 -16.23 13.95
CA SER A 160 23.89 -17.26 12.93
C SER A 160 23.48 -18.57 13.58
N ILE A 161 22.60 -19.33 12.93
CA ILE A 161 22.15 -20.64 13.44
C ILE A 161 23.37 -21.53 13.77
N LYS A 162 24.49 -21.33 13.05
CA LYS A 162 25.78 -21.94 13.37
C LYS A 162 26.33 -21.49 14.74
N ALA A 163 26.33 -20.19 15.03
CA ALA A 163 26.82 -19.65 16.29
C ALA A 163 25.99 -20.15 17.49
N ALA A 164 24.66 -20.23 17.34
CA ALA A 164 23.78 -20.78 18.36
C ALA A 164 23.98 -22.30 18.57
N LEU A 165 24.24 -23.05 17.49
CA LEU A 165 24.52 -24.48 17.55
C LEU A 165 25.88 -24.79 18.20
N GLU A 166 26.89 -24.00 17.84
CA GLU A 166 28.25 -24.12 18.37
C GLU A 166 28.27 -23.85 19.88
N GLU A 167 27.54 -22.82 20.35
CA GLU A 167 27.36 -22.55 21.77
C GLU A 167 26.65 -23.71 22.51
N ALA A 168 25.63 -24.31 21.89
CA ALA A 168 24.93 -25.46 22.48
C ALA A 168 25.84 -26.69 22.59
N GLN A 169 26.69 -26.95 21.59
CA GLN A 169 27.66 -28.04 21.61
C GLN A 169 28.72 -27.82 22.71
N GLN A 170 29.23 -26.60 22.86
CA GLN A 170 30.17 -26.24 23.93
C GLN A 170 29.61 -26.54 25.32
N ARG A 171 28.33 -26.26 25.57
CA ARG A 171 27.69 -26.52 26.88
C ARG A 171 27.61 -28.01 27.21
N VAL A 172 27.35 -28.86 26.21
CA VAL A 172 27.30 -30.32 26.41
C VAL A 172 28.67 -30.86 26.76
N ILE A 173 29.71 -30.42 26.04
CA ILE A 173 31.10 -30.83 26.29
C ILE A 173 31.54 -30.41 27.70
N ASN A 174 31.29 -29.16 28.08
CA ASN A 174 31.65 -28.67 29.42
C ASN A 174 30.94 -29.48 30.52
N GLY A 175 29.65 -29.79 30.35
CA GLY A 175 28.91 -30.61 31.32
C GLY A 175 29.37 -32.07 31.41
N MET A 176 29.98 -32.62 30.35
CA MET A 176 30.61 -33.95 30.39
C MET A 176 31.91 -33.92 31.20
N VAL A 177 32.76 -32.92 30.95
CA VAL A 177 34.03 -32.72 31.66
C VAL A 177 33.80 -32.47 33.16
N GLU A 178 32.79 -31.68 33.52
CA GLU A 178 32.44 -31.42 34.92
C GLU A 178 32.03 -32.70 35.66
N ARG A 179 31.26 -33.59 35.02
CA ARG A 179 30.87 -34.89 35.59
C ARG A 179 32.05 -35.83 35.74
N GLU A 180 32.93 -35.89 34.74
CA GLU A 180 34.15 -36.71 34.81
C GLU A 180 35.08 -36.23 35.93
N ALA A 181 35.23 -34.90 36.11
CA ALA A 181 36.00 -34.33 37.20
C ALA A 181 35.39 -34.64 38.58
N GLU A 182 34.07 -34.64 38.69
CA GLU A 182 33.35 -34.98 39.93
C GLU A 182 33.49 -36.46 40.28
N VAL A 183 33.38 -37.37 39.29
CA VAL A 183 33.63 -38.81 39.47
C VAL A 183 35.08 -39.04 39.90
N HIS A 184 36.05 -38.38 39.27
CA HIS A 184 37.46 -38.54 39.63
C HIS A 184 37.78 -38.01 41.04
N GLN A 185 37.14 -36.92 41.48
CA GLN A 185 37.24 -36.44 42.86
C GLN A 185 36.59 -37.41 43.86
N LEU A 186 35.48 -38.04 43.50
CA LEU A 186 34.83 -39.05 44.33
C LEU A 186 35.67 -40.34 44.42
N GLU A 187 36.33 -40.75 43.34
CA GLU A 187 37.28 -41.86 43.34
C GLU A 187 38.51 -41.55 44.22
N GLN A 188 39.04 -40.33 44.15
CA GLN A 188 40.14 -39.89 45.04
C GLN A 188 39.71 -39.79 46.51
N ARG A 189 38.43 -39.51 46.79
CA ARG A 189 37.83 -39.56 48.15
C ARG A 189 37.44 -40.98 48.58
N GLY A 190 37.32 -41.90 47.63
CA GLY A 190 36.90 -43.31 47.82
C GLY A 190 38.04 -44.29 48.06
N VAL A 191 39.29 -43.85 48.16
CA VAL A 191 40.40 -44.72 48.60
C VAL A 191 40.59 -44.58 50.11
N CYS A 192 39.92 -45.44 50.88
CA CYS A 192 40.49 -46.21 52.00
C CYS A 192 39.36 -46.87 52.83
N SER A 193 38.97 -48.10 52.47
CA SER A 193 38.79 -49.21 53.43
C SER A 193 38.26 -50.47 52.72
N THR A 194 39.15 -51.25 52.11
CA THR A 194 38.89 -52.70 52.01
C THR A 194 39.52 -53.33 53.24
N VAL A 195 38.69 -53.58 54.25
CA VAL A 195 39.06 -54.43 55.39
C VAL A 195 38.87 -55.86 54.90
N ASP A 196 39.98 -56.59 54.80
CA ASP A 196 39.97 -58.02 54.51
C ASP A 196 39.19 -58.77 55.60
N ALA A 197 38.21 -59.58 55.19
CA ALA A 197 37.52 -60.55 56.06
C ALA A 197 37.17 -61.81 55.25
N GLU A 198 38.18 -62.65 55.09
CA GLU A 198 38.08 -64.11 54.98
C GLU A 198 38.48 -64.70 56.35
N PRO A 199 38.22 -65.97 56.76
CA PRO A 199 37.53 -67.07 56.04
C PRO A 199 36.74 -68.11 56.94
N GLN A 200 36.25 -69.19 56.27
CA GLN A 200 35.95 -70.59 56.71
C GLN A 200 34.68 -70.86 57.55
N ASP A 201 33.89 -71.93 57.31
CA ASP A 201 34.26 -73.36 57.29
C ASP A 201 33.15 -74.20 56.58
N GLN A 202 33.47 -75.08 55.62
CA GLN A 202 33.56 -76.57 55.69
C GLN A 202 32.21 -77.32 55.49
N LEU A 203 32.01 -77.99 54.33
CA LEU A 203 32.20 -79.45 54.05
C LEU A 203 31.02 -80.34 54.55
N PRO A 204 30.66 -81.47 53.90
CA PRO A 204 31.59 -82.59 53.65
C PRO A 204 31.33 -83.48 52.41
N GLY A 205 32.29 -84.36 52.14
CA GLY A 205 32.17 -85.51 51.24
C GLY A 205 33.01 -86.69 51.77
N ASP A 206 32.33 -87.58 52.49
CA ASP A 206 32.41 -89.05 52.55
C ASP A 206 33.75 -89.84 52.46
N SER A 207 33.89 -90.77 53.43
CA SER A 207 34.58 -92.09 53.45
C SER A 207 36.06 -92.14 53.06
N GLU A 208 36.98 -92.80 53.77
CA GLU A 208 37.00 -94.09 54.50
C GLU A 208 38.05 -94.00 55.64
#